data_AF-A0A7W1EGP1-F1
#
_entry.id   AF-A0A7W1EGP1-F1
#
_cell.length_a   1.000
_cell.length_b   1.000
_cell.length_c   1.000
_cell.angle_alpha   90.00
_cell.angle_beta   90.00
_cell.angle_gamma   90.00
#
_symmetry.space_group_name_H-M   'P 1'
#
loop_
_entity.id
_entity.type
_entity.pdbx_description
1 polymer ?
#
loop_
_entity_poly.entity_id
_entity_poly.type
_entity_poly.pdbx_seq_one_letter_code
_entity_poly.pdbx_strand_id
1 'polypeptide(L)'
;MKIKGILLFLVLFGVTGYFRERFFEHMNIILASVYRGTNEYAIIGKTAPAIMSPFLNWSYPALYYSKYPFTFLWVLVFYALSYFAIRKLAPVKNILKILTISYLLLLILAGISMGIGYLVNGTLKNDEYTFSRWLLGIAQSPIICLILLAAVNLYNKSFQSPSNN
;
A
#
# COMPACT_ATOMS: atom_id res chain seq x y z
N MET A 1 0.55 9.92 -24.17
CA MET A 1 1.07 10.27 -22.83
C MET A 1 2.50 10.80 -22.97
N LYS A 2 2.90 11.84 -22.21
CA LYS A 2 4.29 12.32 -22.23
C LYS A 2 5.18 11.33 -21.48
N ILE A 3 6.17 10.75 -22.16
CA ILE A 3 7.05 9.70 -21.60
C ILE A 3 7.77 10.12 -20.31
N LYS A 4 8.15 11.41 -20.22
CA LYS A 4 8.75 12.02 -19.02
C LYS A 4 7.82 11.93 -17.79
N GLY A 5 6.51 12.05 -17.99
CA GLY A 5 5.53 11.94 -16.92
C GLY A 5 5.39 10.51 -16.41
N ILE A 6 5.43 9.52 -17.31
CA ILE A 6 5.37 8.10 -16.94
C ILE A 6 6.59 7.73 -16.10
N LEU A 7 7.79 8.08 -16.57
CA LEU A 7 9.04 7.81 -15.86
C LEU A 7 9.05 8.44 -14.47
N LEU A 8 8.60 9.69 -14.35
CA LEU A 8 8.47 10.37 -13.05
C LEU A 8 7.59 9.57 -12.08
N PHE A 9 6.39 9.16 -12.50
CA PHE A 9 5.50 8.41 -11.60
C PHE A 9 6.02 7.00 -11.30
N LEU A 10 6.69 6.33 -12.24
CA LEU A 10 7.34 5.04 -11.97
C LEU A 10 8.42 5.17 -10.90
N VAL A 11 9.27 6.19 -10.98
CA VAL A 11 10.28 6.48 -9.95
C VAL A 11 9.61 6.80 -8.62
N LEU A 12 8.57 7.64 -8.61
CA LEU A 12 7.84 7.96 -7.37
C LEU A 12 7.20 6.72 -6.74
N PHE A 13 6.59 5.84 -7.52
CA PHE A 13 6.02 4.59 -7.02
C PHE A 13 7.11 3.65 -6.49
N GLY A 14 8.24 3.54 -7.18
CA GLY A 14 9.38 2.73 -6.74
C GLY A 14 9.96 3.22 -5.42
N VAL A 15 10.22 4.52 -5.30
CA VAL A 15 10.73 5.16 -4.08
C VAL A 15 9.73 4.99 -2.93
N THR A 16 8.45 5.25 -3.17
CA THR A 16 7.40 5.10 -2.15
C THR A 16 7.28 3.65 -1.68
N GLY A 17 7.31 2.69 -2.61
CA GLY A 17 7.28 1.26 -2.30
C GLY A 17 8.51 0.80 -1.49
N TYR A 18 9.69 1.29 -1.84
CA TYR A 18 10.91 1.03 -1.09
C TYR A 18 10.81 1.54 0.36
N PHE A 19 10.38 2.79 0.55
CA PHE A 19 10.23 3.35 1.90
C PHE A 19 9.17 2.60 2.72
N ARG A 20 8.05 2.23 2.11
CA ARG A 20 7.02 1.41 2.75
C ARG A 20 7.58 0.07 3.24
N GLU A 21 8.28 -0.66 2.37
CA GLU A 21 8.86 -1.96 2.73
C GLU A 21 9.86 -1.84 3.87
N ARG A 22 10.83 -0.93 3.72
CA ARG A 22 11.83 -0.66 4.76
C ARG A 22 11.20 -0.25 6.08
N PHE A 23 10.14 0.55 6.05
CA PHE A 23 9.42 0.95 7.25
C PHE A 23 8.85 -0.26 8.01
N PHE A 24 8.12 -1.15 7.32
CA PHE A 24 7.53 -2.33 7.94
C PHE A 24 8.57 -3.40 8.34
N GLU A 25 9.64 -3.57 7.57
CA GLU A 25 10.77 -4.44 7.93
C GLU A 25 11.37 -4.01 9.28
N HIS A 26 11.71 -2.73 9.45
CA HIS A 26 12.30 -2.25 10.69
C HIS A 26 11.32 -2.32 11.86
N MET A 27 10.03 -2.02 11.65
CA MET A 27 9.01 -2.25 12.67
C MET A 27 8.94 -3.73 13.10
N ASN A 28 9.07 -4.68 12.16
CA ASN A 28 9.09 -6.10 12.48
C ASN A 28 10.35 -6.50 13.27
N ILE A 29 11.51 -5.93 12.93
CA ILE A 29 12.76 -6.16 13.67
C ILE A 29 12.64 -5.66 15.11
N ILE A 30 12.11 -4.46 15.33
CA ILE A 30 11.89 -3.90 16.68
C ILE A 30 10.87 -4.76 17.44
N LEU A 31 9.82 -5.24 16.77
CA LEU A 31 8.84 -6.14 17.39
C LEU A 31 9.50 -7.44 17.86
N ALA A 32 10.34 -8.04 17.02
CA ALA A 32 11.06 -9.27 17.34
C ALA A 32 12.04 -9.07 18.51
N SER A 33 12.71 -7.92 18.60
CA SER A 33 13.61 -7.62 19.71
C SER A 33 12.88 -7.48 21.04
N VAL A 34 11.73 -6.80 21.06
CA VAL A 34 10.94 -6.63 22.29
C VAL A 34 10.30 -7.96 22.71
N TYR A 35 9.87 -8.80 21.76
CA TYR A 35 9.22 -10.09 22.06
C TYR A 35 10.18 -11.12 22.66
N ARG A 36 11.42 -11.21 22.18
CA ARG A 36 12.37 -12.28 22.58
C ARG A 36 13.22 -11.92 23.79
N GLY A 37 13.24 -10.68 24.23
CA GLY A 37 14.00 -10.24 25.41
C GLY A 37 15.52 -10.39 25.30
N THR A 38 16.06 -10.79 24.14
CA THR A 38 17.49 -10.99 23.92
C THR A 38 18.17 -9.70 23.47
N ASN A 39 19.24 -9.34 24.18
CA ASN A 39 20.02 -8.11 23.93
C ASN A 39 20.60 -8.03 22.50
N GLU A 40 20.82 -9.14 21.81
CA GLU A 40 21.33 -9.15 20.42
C GLU A 40 20.41 -8.46 19.43
N TYR A 41 19.09 -8.75 19.48
CA TYR A 41 18.14 -8.09 18.58
C TYR A 41 17.81 -6.67 19.03
N ALA A 42 17.99 -6.36 20.32
CA ALA A 42 17.89 -4.98 20.81
C ALA A 42 19.00 -4.08 20.25
N ILE A 43 20.19 -4.63 19.98
CA ILE A 43 21.29 -3.93 19.30
C ILE A 43 20.93 -3.68 17.83
N ILE A 44 20.35 -4.68 17.15
CA ILE A 44 19.92 -4.57 15.74
C ILE A 44 18.75 -3.57 15.60
N GLY A 45 17.80 -3.58 16.54
CA GLY A 45 16.74 -2.57 16.63
C GLY A 45 17.28 -1.17 16.88
N LYS A 46 18.35 -1.02 17.67
CA LYS A 46 19.04 0.27 17.90
C LYS A 46 19.84 0.78 16.71
N THR A 47 20.27 -0.09 15.79
CA THR A 47 20.81 0.32 14.47
C THR A 47 19.72 0.70 13.46
N ALA A 48 18.45 0.74 13.87
CA ALA A 48 17.40 1.24 13.01
C ALA A 48 17.66 2.71 12.63
N PRO A 49 17.27 3.14 11.41
CA PRO A 49 17.42 4.51 10.96
C PRO A 49 16.83 5.51 11.96
N ALA A 50 17.37 6.73 12.04
CA ALA A 50 16.95 7.74 13.03
C ALA A 50 15.42 7.97 13.09
N ILE A 51 14.72 7.79 11.97
CA ILE A 51 13.25 7.89 11.89
C ILE A 51 12.50 6.85 12.73
N MET A 52 13.17 5.75 13.09
CA MET A 52 12.62 4.66 13.91
C MET A 52 12.87 4.82 15.40
N SER A 53 13.69 5.80 15.81
CA SER A 53 14.03 6.05 17.21
C SER A 53 12.82 6.19 18.16
N PRO A 54 11.67 6.80 17.77
CA PRO A 54 10.53 6.91 18.66
C PRO A 54 9.91 5.55 19.02
N PHE A 55 10.01 4.55 18.13
CA PHE A 55 9.39 3.24 18.30
C PHE A 55 10.19 2.30 19.22
N LEU A 56 11.45 2.63 19.51
CA LEU A 56 12.32 1.80 20.35
C LEU A 56 11.87 1.74 21.81
N ASN A 57 11.14 2.77 22.26
CA ASN A 57 10.64 2.86 23.63
C ASN A 57 9.21 2.33 23.79
N TRP A 58 8.60 1.80 22.71
CA TRP A 58 7.22 1.36 22.73
C TRP A 58 7.10 -0.07 23.25
N SER A 59 6.02 -0.34 23.99
CA SER A 59 5.68 -1.69 24.44
C SER A 59 5.29 -2.59 23.25
N TYR A 60 5.44 -3.90 23.39
CA TYR A 60 5.08 -4.86 22.35
C TYR A 60 3.65 -4.67 21.80
N PRO A 61 2.60 -4.50 22.64
CA PRO A 61 1.25 -4.27 22.13
C PRO A 61 1.15 -2.96 21.35
N ALA A 62 1.73 -1.87 21.85
CA ALA A 62 1.70 -0.57 21.16
C ALA A 62 2.35 -0.67 19.77
N LEU A 63 3.50 -1.34 19.68
CA LEU A 63 4.21 -1.53 18.41
C LEU A 63 3.43 -2.45 17.46
N TYR A 64 2.84 -3.54 17.96
CA TYR A 64 2.02 -4.46 17.17
C TYR A 64 0.81 -3.75 16.55
N TYR A 65 0.03 -3.05 17.37
CA TYR A 65 -1.19 -2.38 16.91
C TYR A 65 -0.91 -1.13 16.05
N SER A 66 0.24 -0.49 16.20
CA SER A 66 0.61 0.65 15.36
C SER A 66 0.77 0.31 13.88
N LYS A 67 0.97 -0.97 13.52
CA LYS A 67 1.03 -1.40 12.11
C LYS A 67 -0.26 -1.11 11.36
N TYR A 68 -1.41 -1.19 12.01
CA TYR A 68 -2.71 -0.95 11.37
C TYR A 68 -2.90 0.49 10.89
N PRO A 69 -2.72 1.54 11.71
CA PRO A 69 -2.79 2.92 11.24
C PRO A 69 -1.70 3.25 10.21
N PHE A 70 -0.49 2.69 10.33
CA PHE A 70 0.54 2.88 9.30
C PHE A 70 0.17 2.21 7.97
N THR A 71 -0.48 1.05 8.02
CA THR A 71 -1.00 0.39 6.81
C THR A 71 -2.02 1.28 6.11
N PHE A 72 -2.94 1.87 6.87
CA PHE A 72 -3.91 2.82 6.33
C PHE A 72 -3.23 4.08 5.77
N LEU A 73 -2.24 4.64 6.47
CA LEU A 73 -1.44 5.77 5.99
C LEU A 73 -0.79 5.47 4.64
N TRP A 74 -0.16 4.31 4.49
CA TRP A 74 0.45 3.91 3.23
C TRP A 74 -0.57 3.69 2.12
N VAL A 75 -1.78 3.18 2.42
CA VAL A 75 -2.88 3.12 1.44
C VAL A 75 -3.23 4.52 0.95
N LEU A 76 -3.35 5.50 1.85
CA LEU A 76 -3.63 6.90 1.48
C LEU A 76 -2.53 7.51 0.62
N VAL A 77 -1.26 7.24 0.95
CA VAL A 77 -0.11 7.71 0.16
C VAL A 77 -0.15 7.12 -1.26
N PHE A 78 -0.37 5.81 -1.40
CA PHE A 78 -0.48 5.17 -2.71
C PHE A 78 -1.71 5.61 -3.49
N TYR A 79 -2.84 5.84 -2.81
CA TYR A 79 -4.04 6.40 -3.42
C TYR A 79 -3.78 7.81 -3.95
N ALA A 80 -3.18 8.69 -3.15
CA ALA A 80 -2.85 10.06 -3.56
C ALA A 80 -1.90 10.06 -4.76
N LEU A 81 -0.84 9.23 -4.72
CA LEU A 81 0.10 9.10 -5.82
C LEU A 81 -0.58 8.59 -7.11
N SER A 82 -1.45 7.57 -6.99
CA SER A 82 -2.25 7.05 -8.10
C SER A 82 -3.23 8.08 -8.65
N TYR A 83 -3.87 8.86 -7.78
CA TYR A 83 -4.79 9.92 -8.14
C TYR A 83 -4.08 11.00 -8.96
N PHE A 84 -2.92 11.47 -8.50
CA PHE A 84 -2.12 12.46 -9.23
C PHE A 84 -1.55 11.91 -10.55
N ALA A 85 -1.15 10.64 -10.57
CA ALA A 85 -0.70 9.96 -11.77
C ALA A 85 -1.80 9.93 -12.85
N ILE A 86 -3.00 9.47 -12.50
CA ILE A 86 -4.13 9.42 -13.43
C ILE A 86 -4.54 10.84 -13.85
N ARG A 87 -4.69 11.77 -12.90
CA ARG A 87 -5.08 13.16 -13.21
C ARG A 87 -4.14 13.84 -14.21
N LYS A 88 -2.83 13.53 -14.15
CA LYS A 88 -1.81 14.13 -15.03
C LYS A 88 -1.60 13.36 -16.34
N LEU A 89 -1.74 12.03 -16.34
CA LEU A 89 -1.43 11.18 -17.49
C LEU A 89 -2.67 10.80 -18.34
N ALA A 90 -3.84 10.72 -17.71
CA ALA A 90 -5.10 10.29 -18.29
C ALA A 90 -6.27 11.10 -17.68
N PRO A 91 -6.48 12.37 -18.10
CA PRO A 91 -7.43 13.31 -17.48
C PRO A 91 -8.91 13.00 -17.78
N VAL A 92 -9.30 11.72 -17.82
CA VAL A 92 -10.67 11.27 -18.02
C VAL A 92 -11.36 11.18 -16.66
N LYS A 93 -12.37 12.03 -16.42
CA LYS A 93 -13.08 12.13 -15.11
C LYS A 93 -13.61 10.78 -14.60
N ASN A 94 -14.03 9.89 -15.50
CA ASN A 94 -14.58 8.58 -15.14
C ASN A 94 -13.52 7.64 -14.56
N ILE A 95 -12.26 7.75 -14.97
CA ILE A 95 -11.18 6.87 -14.50
C ILE A 95 -10.80 7.19 -13.05
N LEU A 96 -10.84 8.46 -12.65
CA LEU A 96 -10.62 8.84 -11.25
C LEU A 96 -11.73 8.30 -10.32
N LYS A 97 -12.97 8.24 -10.81
CA LYS A 97 -14.07 7.58 -10.08
C LYS A 97 -13.80 6.10 -9.90
N ILE A 98 -13.41 5.40 -10.97
CA ILE A 98 -13.06 3.98 -10.93
C ILE A 98 -11.91 3.74 -9.94
N LEU A 99 -10.84 4.55 -10.00
CA LEU A 99 -9.73 4.47 -9.03
C LEU A 99 -10.24 4.54 -7.59
N THR A 100 -11.06 5.55 -7.28
CA THR A 100 -11.59 5.77 -5.93
C THR A 100 -12.44 4.59 -5.48
N ILE A 101 -13.33 4.10 -6.35
CA ILE A 101 -14.18 2.94 -6.08
C ILE A 101 -13.32 1.69 -5.85
N SER A 102 -12.29 1.44 -6.66
CA SER A 102 -11.39 0.29 -6.48
C SER A 102 -10.70 0.32 -5.12
N TYR A 103 -10.17 1.46 -4.69
CA TYR A 103 -9.55 1.61 -3.37
C TYR A 103 -10.55 1.40 -2.23
N LEU A 104 -11.76 1.96 -2.35
CA LEU A 104 -12.83 1.78 -1.35
C LEU A 104 -13.27 0.32 -1.27
N LEU A 105 -13.45 -0.37 -2.39
CA LEU A 105 -13.80 -1.79 -2.42
C LEU A 105 -12.73 -2.65 -1.76
N LEU A 106 -11.45 -2.40 -2.05
CA LEU A 106 -10.35 -3.11 -1.40
C LEU A 106 -10.33 -2.89 0.12
N LEU A 107 -10.55 -1.64 0.57
CA LEU A 107 -10.62 -1.31 2.00
C LEU A 107 -11.82 -1.96 2.68
N ILE A 108 -13.00 -1.92 2.06
CA ILE A 108 -14.22 -2.55 2.60
C ILE A 108 -14.04 -4.06 2.68
N LEU A 109 -13.55 -4.71 1.62
CA LEU A 109 -13.32 -6.16 1.61
C LEU A 109 -12.26 -6.56 2.64
N ALA A 110 -11.17 -5.81 2.75
CA ALA A 110 -10.13 -6.04 3.75
C ALA A 110 -10.68 -5.89 5.17
N GLY A 111 -11.51 -4.87 5.40
CA GLY A 111 -12.17 -4.61 6.68
C GLY A 111 -13.18 -5.69 7.05
N ILE A 112 -14.04 -6.11 6.11
CA ILE A 112 -15.00 -7.21 6.31
C ILE A 112 -14.26 -8.50 6.63
N SER A 113 -13.22 -8.84 5.86
CA SER A 113 -12.44 -10.05 6.08
C SER A 113 -11.78 -10.08 7.47
N MET A 114 -11.17 -8.96 7.88
CA MET A 114 -10.57 -8.83 9.21
C MET A 114 -11.64 -8.85 10.32
N GLY A 115 -12.80 -8.25 10.09
CA GLY A 115 -13.95 -8.25 11.00
C GLY A 115 -14.54 -9.64 11.21
N ILE A 116 -14.68 -10.44 10.15
CA ILE A 116 -15.11 -11.84 10.23
C ILE A 116 -14.10 -12.64 11.04
N GLY A 117 -12.79 -12.50 10.77
CA GLY A 117 -11.76 -13.18 11.56
C GLY A 117 -11.81 -12.83 13.04
N TYR A 118 -12.10 -11.56 13.38
CA TYR A 118 -12.23 -11.13 14.77
C TYR A 118 -13.52 -11.65 15.44
N LEU A 119 -14.67 -11.54 14.78
CA LEU A 119 -15.99 -11.85 15.37
C LEU A 119 -16.32 -13.34 15.39
N VAL A 120 -15.89 -14.09 14.37
CA VAL A 120 -16.25 -15.51 14.20
C VAL A 120 -15.17 -16.42 14.78
N ASN A 121 -13.89 -16.12 14.51
CA ASN A 121 -12.79 -16.99 14.88
C ASN A 121 -12.07 -16.59 16.19
N GLY A 122 -12.47 -15.45 16.79
CA GLY A 122 -11.91 -14.93 18.05
C GLY A 122 -10.41 -14.62 18.00
N THR A 123 -9.77 -14.70 16.82
CA THR A 123 -8.33 -14.60 16.65
C THR A 123 -7.97 -13.93 15.32
N LEU A 124 -7.02 -13.00 15.35
CA LEU A 124 -6.52 -12.27 14.17
C LEU A 124 -5.37 -13.00 13.45
N LYS A 125 -5.33 -14.33 13.52
CA LYS A 125 -4.20 -15.15 13.01
C LYS A 125 -4.55 -16.07 11.85
N ASN A 126 -5.81 -16.13 11.47
CA ASN A 126 -6.31 -17.10 10.49
C ASN A 126 -6.24 -16.54 9.06
N ASP A 127 -6.65 -17.37 8.10
CA ASP A 127 -6.58 -17.11 6.66
C ASP A 127 -7.27 -15.80 6.25
N GLU A 128 -8.28 -15.34 6.99
CA GLU A 128 -8.97 -14.07 6.72
C GLU A 128 -8.07 -12.86 6.98
N TYR A 129 -7.20 -12.92 7.99
CA TYR A 129 -6.20 -11.88 8.20
C TYR A 129 -5.18 -11.84 7.06
N THR A 130 -4.77 -13.02 6.56
CA THR A 130 -3.88 -13.13 5.39
C THR A 130 -4.53 -12.55 4.14
N PHE A 131 -5.81 -12.83 3.90
CA PHE A 131 -6.56 -12.28 2.77
C PHE A 131 -6.69 -10.75 2.86
N SER A 132 -7.04 -10.23 4.04
CA SER A 132 -7.08 -8.78 4.29
C SER A 132 -5.72 -8.12 4.00
N ARG A 133 -4.61 -8.73 4.43
CA ARG A 133 -3.26 -8.26 4.13
C ARG A 133 -2.94 -8.24 2.64
N TRP A 134 -3.38 -9.25 1.89
CA TRP A 134 -3.19 -9.29 0.44
C TRP A 134 -3.92 -8.13 -0.25
N LEU A 135 -5.19 -7.89 0.12
CA LEU A 135 -5.99 -6.79 -0.43
C LEU A 135 -5.35 -5.42 -0.14
N LEU A 136 -4.89 -5.21 1.09
CA LEU A 136 -4.18 -3.98 1.46
C LEU A 136 -2.82 -3.86 0.76
N GLY A 137 -2.12 -4.99 0.54
CA GLY A 137 -0.90 -5.04 -0.25
C GLY A 137 -1.12 -4.57 -1.69
N ILE A 138 -2.24 -4.97 -2.32
CA ILE A 138 -2.63 -4.48 -3.65
C ILE A 138 -2.91 -2.97 -3.62
N ALA A 139 -3.64 -2.48 -2.60
CA ALA A 139 -3.94 -1.05 -2.44
C ALA A 139 -2.68 -0.19 -2.20
N GLN A 140 -1.66 -0.75 -1.55
CA GLN A 140 -0.36 -0.13 -1.30
C GLN A 140 0.66 -0.38 -2.43
N SER A 141 0.18 -0.60 -3.66
CA SER A 141 1.01 -0.90 -4.82
C SER A 141 0.63 -0.01 -6.01
N PRO A 142 1.52 0.14 -7.00
CA PRO A 142 1.18 0.87 -8.23
C PRO A 142 0.19 0.11 -9.14
N ILE A 143 -0.15 -1.15 -8.84
CA ILE A 143 -0.83 -2.07 -9.75
C ILE A 143 -2.16 -1.49 -10.25
N ILE A 144 -3.00 -0.98 -9.35
CA ILE A 144 -4.30 -0.40 -9.71
C ILE A 144 -4.14 0.75 -10.69
N CYS A 145 -3.16 1.64 -10.42
CA CYS A 145 -2.86 2.77 -11.30
C CYS A 145 -2.39 2.31 -12.68
N LEU A 146 -1.47 1.34 -12.74
CA LEU A 146 -0.92 0.82 -13.99
C LEU A 146 -2.01 0.14 -14.84
N ILE A 147 -2.90 -0.65 -14.23
CA ILE A 147 -4.04 -1.30 -14.90
C ILE A 147 -4.94 -0.22 -15.52
N LEU A 148 -5.31 0.81 -14.75
CA LEU A 148 -6.19 1.87 -15.25
C LEU A 148 -5.54 2.69 -16.37
N LEU A 149 -4.26 3.02 -16.26
CA LEU A 149 -3.53 3.72 -17.32
C LEU A 149 -3.43 2.87 -18.60
N ALA A 150 -3.17 1.58 -18.47
CA ALA A 150 -3.15 0.65 -19.60
C ALA A 150 -4.54 0.52 -20.25
N ALA A 151 -5.60 0.41 -19.46
CA ALA A 151 -6.98 0.34 -19.94
C ALA A 151 -7.37 1.60 -20.73
N VAL A 152 -7.00 2.80 -20.24
CA VAL A 152 -7.24 4.05 -20.97
C VAL A 152 -6.47 4.10 -22.28
N ASN A 153 -5.20 3.65 -22.29
CA ASN A 153 -4.40 3.65 -23.49
C ASN A 153 -4.99 2.70 -24.55
N LEU A 154 -5.46 1.52 -24.13
CA LEU A 154 -6.13 0.57 -25.00
C LEU A 154 -7.45 1.12 -25.56
N TYR A 155 -8.27 1.73 -24.71
CA TYR A 155 -9.53 2.37 -25.11
C TYR A 155 -9.30 3.47 -26.15
N ASN A 156 -8.32 4.36 -25.92
CA ASN A 156 -8.04 5.43 -26.89
C ASN A 156 -7.56 4.87 -28.24
N LYS A 157 -6.77 3.78 -28.22
CA LYS A 157 -6.28 3.13 -29.44
C LYS A 157 -7.40 2.45 -30.24
N SER A 158 -8.38 1.83 -29.57
CA SER A 158 -9.49 1.16 -30.26
C SER A 158 -10.44 2.14 -30.96
N PHE A 159 -10.65 3.34 -30.40
CA PHE A 159 -11.57 4.34 -30.97
C PHE A 159 -10.91 5.34 -31.92
N GLN A 160 -9.57 5.44 -31.97
CA GLN A 160 -8.84 6.24 -32.96
C GLN A 160 -8.53 5.48 -34.27
N SER A 161 -8.91 4.20 -34.38
CA SER A 161 -8.77 3.41 -35.60
C SER A 161 -10.08 3.17 -36.37
N PRO A 162 -10.79 4.23 -36.80
CA PRO A 162 -11.54 4.12 -38.04
C PRO A 162 -11.37 5.34 -38.96
N SER A 163 -10.43 5.29 -39.93
CA SER A 163 -10.52 5.98 -41.23
C SER A 163 -9.25 5.89 -42.11
N ASN A 164 -8.58 4.73 -42.18
CA ASN A 164 -7.61 4.48 -43.26
C ASN A 164 -8.07 3.25 -44.03
N ASN A 165 -9.11 3.43 -44.86
CA ASN A 165 -9.45 2.62 -46.03
C ASN A 165 -10.21 3.53 -46.98
#